data_AF-A0A4W4H3D7-F1
#
_entry.id   AF-A0A4W4H3D7-F1
#
_cell.length_a   1.000
_cell.length_b   1.000
_cell.length_c   1.000
_cell.angle_alpha   90.00
_cell.angle_beta   90.00
_cell.angle_gamma   90.00
#
_symmetry.space_group_name_H-M   'P 1'
#
loop_
_entity.id
_entity.type
_entity.pdbx_description
1 polymer ?
#
loop_
_entity_poly.entity_id
_entity_poly.type
_entity_poly.pdbx_seq_one_letter_code
_entity_poly.pdbx_strand_id
1 'polypeptide(L)'
;MAGINRTNGMSFVDSAVSSSRLRQVQALLRDRGSTVPDGILCSLGIDSRYNEGCSELASYLFFGLYKHNQEQILEDFPEEVLDDVIIVIKAENVHLYCNPVNYRFLLPYVSHWRNLHLHCMTEAEYEDEEAAEEFKISSFVSMVEDCSCIGIPYSSRSHVQKFDVFMLEKWPIIQAFALEGIGAGGFFTMKYKLTDVSELLWQTYSRLDPVSL
;
A
#
# COMPACT_ATOMS: atom_id res chain seq x y z
N MET A 1 -14.79 -21.55 38.18
CA MET A 1 -14.23 -20.19 38.25
C MET A 1 -13.65 -19.89 36.89
N ALA A 2 -14.32 -19.01 36.15
CA ALA A 2 -13.89 -18.55 34.84
C ALA A 2 -12.80 -17.48 35.01
N GLY A 3 -11.81 -17.50 34.12
CA GLY A 3 -10.74 -16.52 34.05
C GLY A 3 -10.07 -16.62 32.69
N ILE A 4 -10.85 -16.43 31.62
CA ILE A 4 -10.30 -16.23 30.28
C ILE A 4 -9.87 -14.76 30.24
N ASN A 5 -8.55 -14.54 30.27
CA ASN A 5 -7.97 -13.23 30.04
C ASN A 5 -8.33 -12.76 28.63
N ARG A 6 -9.17 -11.73 28.55
CA ARG A 6 -9.40 -10.94 27.34
C ARG A 6 -8.15 -10.10 27.10
N THR A 7 -7.33 -10.49 26.13
CA THR A 7 -6.37 -9.57 25.50
C THR A 7 -7.14 -8.78 24.43
N ASN A 8 -7.18 -7.47 24.60
CA ASN A 8 -7.86 -6.53 23.70
C ASN A 8 -7.37 -6.65 22.24
N GLY A 9 -8.33 -6.71 21.31
CA GLY A 9 -8.30 -5.98 20.04
C GLY A 9 -7.49 -6.50 18.85
N MET A 10 -6.33 -7.14 19.02
CA MET A 10 -5.56 -7.62 17.85
C MET A 10 -6.02 -9.03 17.46
N SER A 11 -6.74 -9.13 16.34
CA SER A 11 -6.95 -10.42 15.69
C SER A 11 -5.60 -11.10 15.46
N PHE A 12 -5.48 -12.39 15.78
CA PHE A 12 -4.24 -13.14 15.60
C PHE A 12 -3.84 -13.10 14.12
N VAL A 13 -2.75 -12.38 13.82
CA VAL A 13 -2.22 -12.29 12.46
C VAL A 13 -1.53 -13.61 12.13
N ASP A 14 -2.15 -14.42 11.29
CA ASP A 14 -1.54 -15.62 10.76
C ASP A 14 -0.52 -15.25 9.68
N SER A 15 0.76 -15.49 9.97
CA SER A 15 1.88 -15.17 9.07
C SER A 15 1.80 -15.92 7.74
N ALA A 16 1.26 -17.14 7.72
CA ALA A 16 1.07 -17.92 6.51
C ALA A 16 -0.03 -17.32 5.64
N VAL A 17 -1.13 -16.83 6.25
CA VAL A 17 -2.19 -16.11 5.54
C VAL A 17 -1.68 -14.79 4.98
N SER A 18 -1.02 -13.97 5.80
CA SER A 18 -0.44 -12.69 5.36
C SER A 18 0.48 -12.87 4.15
N SER A 19 1.41 -13.82 4.26
CA SER A 19 2.35 -14.14 3.17
C SER A 19 1.65 -14.74 1.94
N SER A 20 0.59 -15.52 2.15
CA SER A 20 -0.22 -16.08 1.05
C SER A 20 -0.93 -14.98 0.27
N ARG A 21 -1.56 -14.02 0.95
CA ARG A 21 -2.23 -12.88 0.32
C ARG A 21 -1.27 -12.05 -0.52
N LEU A 22 -0.10 -11.70 0.01
CA LEU A 22 0.93 -11.01 -0.76
C LEU A 22 1.33 -11.82 -2.00
N ARG A 23 1.63 -13.11 -1.85
CA ARG A 23 2.02 -13.97 -2.98
C ARG A 23 0.94 -14.08 -4.06
N GLN A 24 -0.33 -14.06 -3.67
CA GLN A 24 -1.43 -14.10 -4.64
C GLN A 24 -1.47 -12.82 -5.48
N VAL A 25 -1.20 -11.65 -4.87
CA VAL A 25 -1.06 -10.39 -5.60
C VAL A 25 0.18 -10.41 -6.49
N GLN A 26 1.33 -10.85 -5.97
CA GLN A 26 2.58 -10.97 -6.75
C GLN A 26 2.45 -11.94 -7.93
N ALA A 27 1.58 -12.95 -7.84
CA ALA A 27 1.33 -13.88 -8.94
C ALA A 27 0.71 -13.18 -10.17
N LEU A 28 0.00 -12.07 -9.98
CA LEU A 28 -0.53 -11.25 -11.09
C LEU A 28 0.58 -10.63 -11.93
N LEU A 29 1.77 -10.45 -11.34
CA LEU A 29 2.94 -9.80 -11.97
C LEU A 29 3.89 -10.79 -12.65
N ARG A 30 3.62 -12.10 -12.53
CA ARG A 30 4.49 -13.16 -13.06
C ARG A 30 4.07 -13.65 -14.45
N ASP A 31 2.89 -13.24 -14.92
CA ASP A 31 2.41 -13.66 -16.24
C ASP A 31 3.22 -12.95 -17.35
N ARG A 32 3.64 -13.69 -18.38
CA ARG A 32 4.60 -13.23 -19.41
C ARG A 32 3.93 -12.56 -20.61
N GLY A 33 2.77 -11.94 -20.40
CA GLY A 33 2.12 -11.09 -21.40
C GLY A 33 2.73 -9.70 -21.45
N SER A 34 2.75 -9.05 -22.62
CA SER A 34 3.28 -7.68 -22.81
C SER A 34 2.47 -6.57 -22.11
N THR A 35 1.49 -6.94 -21.30
CA THR A 35 0.52 -6.04 -20.65
C THR A 35 0.58 -6.12 -19.12
N VAL A 36 1.45 -6.96 -18.57
CA VAL A 36 1.58 -7.15 -17.13
C VAL A 36 2.49 -6.07 -16.56
N PRO A 37 2.07 -5.34 -15.50
CA PRO A 37 2.91 -4.33 -14.89
C PRO A 37 4.08 -4.95 -14.11
N ASP A 38 5.17 -4.21 -13.97
CA ASP A 38 6.36 -4.61 -13.21
C ASP A 38 6.11 -4.54 -11.70
N GLY A 39 5.19 -3.65 -11.29
CA GLY A 39 4.75 -3.52 -9.91
C GLY A 39 3.36 -2.91 -9.78
N ILE A 40 2.75 -3.08 -8.61
CA ILE A 40 1.48 -2.46 -8.24
C ILE A 40 1.75 -1.38 -7.19
N LEU A 41 1.36 -0.14 -7.47
CA LEU A 41 1.44 0.98 -6.55
C LEU A 41 0.13 1.13 -5.79
N CYS A 42 0.20 1.06 -4.46
CA CYS A 42 -0.90 1.27 -3.54
C CYS A 42 -0.49 2.35 -2.53
N SER A 43 -1.07 3.54 -2.64
CA SER A 43 -0.86 4.63 -1.68
C SER A 43 -2.18 4.94 -0.99
N LEU A 44 -2.15 5.07 0.33
CA LEU A 44 -3.32 5.37 1.15
C LEU A 44 -3.47 6.88 1.39
N GLY A 45 -4.61 7.28 1.94
CA GLY A 45 -4.84 8.64 2.39
C GLY A 45 -4.78 9.72 1.33
N ILE A 46 -4.40 10.92 1.76
CA ILE A 46 -4.36 12.12 0.93
C ILE A 46 -3.41 11.98 -0.26
N ASP A 47 -2.34 11.19 -0.14
CA ASP A 47 -1.32 11.01 -1.17
C ASP A 47 -1.86 10.38 -2.45
N SER A 48 -2.92 9.57 -2.35
CA SER A 48 -3.68 9.04 -3.50
C SER A 48 -5.05 9.70 -3.68
N ARG A 49 -5.31 10.80 -2.97
CA ARG A 49 -6.65 11.43 -2.84
C ARG A 49 -7.71 10.45 -2.34
N TYR A 50 -7.36 9.65 -1.34
CA TYR A 50 -8.21 8.66 -0.69
C TYR A 50 -8.76 7.64 -1.69
N ASN A 51 -7.89 7.09 -2.53
CA ASN A 51 -8.32 6.13 -3.55
C ASN A 51 -8.83 4.83 -2.90
N GLU A 52 -10.12 4.53 -3.06
CA GLU A 52 -10.75 3.37 -2.44
C GLU A 52 -10.18 2.02 -2.91
N GLY A 53 -9.68 1.93 -4.14
CA GLY A 53 -9.07 0.69 -4.64
C GLY A 53 -7.74 0.40 -3.95
N CYS A 54 -6.93 1.43 -3.67
CA CYS A 54 -5.78 1.33 -2.78
C CYS A 54 -6.19 0.86 -1.38
N SER A 55 -7.20 1.48 -0.77
CA SER A 55 -7.70 1.09 0.55
C SER A 55 -8.25 -0.34 0.58
N GLU A 56 -8.88 -0.81 -0.50
CA GLU A 56 -9.35 -2.19 -0.63
C GLU A 56 -8.18 -3.19 -0.72
N LEU A 57 -7.12 -2.87 -1.49
CA LEU A 57 -5.91 -3.68 -1.56
C LEU A 57 -5.19 -3.74 -0.21
N ALA A 58 -4.99 -2.60 0.44
CA ALA A 58 -4.39 -2.56 1.76
C ALA A 58 -5.24 -3.34 2.78
N SER A 59 -6.56 -3.17 2.76
CA SER A 59 -7.48 -3.95 3.60
C SER A 59 -7.34 -5.46 3.38
N TYR A 60 -7.19 -5.90 2.14
CA TYR A 60 -6.94 -7.31 1.84
C TYR A 60 -5.62 -7.78 2.48
N LEU A 61 -4.53 -7.04 2.30
CA LEU A 61 -3.20 -7.41 2.84
C LEU A 61 -3.15 -7.36 4.37
N PHE A 62 -3.84 -6.41 4.99
CA PHE A 62 -3.80 -6.11 6.43
C PHE A 62 -5.06 -6.55 7.18
N PHE A 63 -5.69 -7.64 6.74
CA PHE A 63 -6.76 -8.31 7.50
C PHE A 63 -7.96 -7.39 7.84
N GLY A 64 -8.22 -6.41 6.97
CA GLY A 64 -9.31 -5.46 7.09
C GLY A 64 -9.00 -4.21 7.91
N LEU A 65 -7.73 -3.96 8.27
CA LEU A 65 -7.30 -2.78 9.02
C LEU A 65 -7.78 -1.46 8.41
N TYR A 66 -7.78 -1.36 7.08
CA TYR A 66 -8.14 -0.15 6.34
C TYR A 66 -9.59 -0.15 5.81
N LYS A 67 -10.48 -0.95 6.42
CA LYS A 67 -11.89 -0.94 6.06
C LYS A 67 -12.56 0.30 6.65
N HIS A 68 -13.33 1.00 5.83
CA HIS A 68 -14.03 2.26 6.12
C HIS A 68 -14.98 2.25 7.35
N ASN A 69 -15.19 1.09 8.01
CA ASN A 69 -16.16 0.89 9.09
C ASN A 69 -15.53 0.42 10.42
N GLN A 70 -14.22 0.53 10.64
CA GLN A 70 -13.62 0.19 11.94
C GLN A 70 -13.64 1.37 12.93
N GLU A 71 -14.84 1.82 13.31
CA GLU A 71 -15.04 2.78 14.41
C GLU A 71 -14.47 2.28 15.75
N GLN A 72 -14.18 0.97 15.88
CA GLN A 72 -13.86 0.33 17.16
C GLN A 72 -12.37 0.01 17.39
N ILE A 73 -11.49 0.15 16.40
CA ILE A 73 -10.04 -0.15 16.56
C ILE A 73 -9.22 1.12 16.85
N LEU A 74 -9.76 2.30 16.57
CA LEU A 74 -8.97 3.53 16.36
C LEU A 74 -9.47 4.77 17.10
N GLU A 75 -10.09 4.61 18.28
CA GLU A 75 -10.41 5.79 19.11
C GLU A 75 -9.15 6.57 19.55
N ASP A 76 -7.96 5.97 19.47
CA ASP A 76 -6.70 6.56 19.95
C ASP A 76 -5.86 7.32 18.90
N PHE A 77 -6.16 7.25 17.58
CA PHE A 77 -5.33 7.90 16.55
C PHE A 77 -6.12 8.53 15.39
N PRO A 78 -5.69 9.71 14.87
CA PRO A 78 -6.30 10.30 13.67
C PRO A 78 -6.10 9.39 12.45
N GLU A 79 -7.17 9.20 11.66
CA GLU A 79 -7.16 8.44 10.39
C GLU A 79 -6.03 8.91 9.44
N GLU A 80 -5.76 10.22 9.43
CA GLU A 80 -4.69 10.87 8.65
C GLU A 80 -3.29 10.30 8.97
N VAL A 81 -3.04 9.86 10.21
CA VAL A 81 -1.75 9.29 10.62
C VAL A 81 -1.61 7.86 10.11
N LEU A 82 -2.71 7.09 10.07
CA LEU A 82 -2.70 5.68 9.67
C LEU A 82 -2.51 5.46 8.17
N ASP A 83 -2.97 6.43 7.40
CA ASP A 83 -3.01 6.36 5.96
C ASP A 83 -1.71 6.85 5.31
N ASP A 84 -0.72 7.32 6.09
CA ASP A 84 0.63 7.64 5.60
C ASP A 84 1.45 6.37 5.33
N VAL A 85 1.02 5.66 4.28
CA VAL A 85 1.53 4.35 3.85
C VAL A 85 1.55 4.25 2.33
N ILE A 86 2.69 3.82 1.78
CA ILE A 86 2.85 3.53 0.37
C ILE A 86 3.41 2.11 0.23
N ILE A 87 2.79 1.31 -0.63
CA ILE A 87 3.19 -0.06 -0.91
C ILE A 87 3.47 -0.17 -2.41
N VAL A 88 4.64 -0.69 -2.77
CA VAL A 88 4.94 -1.10 -4.14
C VAL A 88 5.23 -2.59 -4.15
N ILE A 89 4.29 -3.36 -4.69
CA ILE A 89 4.38 -4.81 -4.76
C ILE A 89 4.96 -5.19 -6.12
N LYS A 90 6.11 -5.87 -6.13
CA LYS A 90 6.75 -6.40 -7.35
C LYS A 90 6.71 -7.92 -7.32
N ALA A 91 7.04 -8.57 -8.44
CA ALA A 91 6.94 -10.02 -8.57
C ALA A 91 7.73 -10.80 -7.51
N GLU A 92 8.91 -10.30 -7.11
CA GLU A 92 9.85 -10.98 -6.20
C GLU A 92 10.12 -10.24 -4.89
N ASN A 93 9.73 -8.97 -4.78
CA ASN A 93 9.94 -8.16 -3.58
C ASN A 93 8.75 -7.22 -3.34
N VAL A 94 8.71 -6.61 -2.17
CA VAL A 94 7.71 -5.62 -1.82
C VAL A 94 8.40 -4.49 -1.07
N HIS A 95 8.09 -3.26 -1.45
CA HIS A 95 8.51 -2.09 -0.71
C HIS A 95 7.33 -1.53 0.09
N LEU A 96 7.60 -1.10 1.31
CA LEU A 96 6.64 -0.46 2.20
C LEU A 96 7.27 0.80 2.78
N TYR A 97 6.74 1.95 2.42
CA TYR A 97 6.94 3.17 3.18
C TYR A 97 5.83 3.30 4.24
N CYS A 98 6.20 3.69 5.44
CA CYS A 98 5.27 4.11 6.48
C CYS A 98 5.97 5.03 7.49
N ASN A 99 5.22 5.92 8.14
CA ASN A 99 5.74 6.69 9.27
C ASN A 99 6.04 5.80 10.52
N PRO A 100 6.79 6.31 11.52
CA PRO A 100 7.15 5.53 12.70
C PRO A 100 5.95 5.08 13.56
N VAL A 101 4.83 5.82 13.50
CA VAL A 101 3.60 5.46 14.19
C VAL A 101 3.02 4.19 13.57
N ASN A 102 2.84 4.19 12.24
CA ASN A 102 2.33 3.07 11.45
C ASN A 102 3.22 1.85 11.51
N TYR A 103 4.54 2.05 11.57
CA TYR A 103 5.48 0.95 11.66
C TYR A 103 5.12 -0.04 12.77
N ARG A 104 4.77 0.44 13.97
CA ARG A 104 4.40 -0.40 15.11
C ARG A 104 3.15 -1.24 14.85
N PHE A 105 2.18 -0.70 14.12
CA PHE A 105 0.92 -1.37 13.79
C PHE A 105 1.04 -2.32 12.60
N LEU A 106 1.87 -1.97 11.62
CA LEU A 106 2.06 -2.75 10.39
C LEU A 106 3.00 -3.94 10.60
N LEU A 107 3.97 -3.82 11.52
CA LEU A 107 5.01 -4.83 11.74
C LEU A 107 4.46 -6.26 11.97
N PRO A 108 3.39 -6.49 12.76
CA PRO A 108 2.78 -7.82 12.90
C PRO A 108 2.33 -8.44 11.57
N TYR A 109 1.87 -7.62 10.63
CA TYR A 109 1.39 -8.05 9.33
C TYR A 109 2.51 -8.33 8.33
N VAL A 110 3.56 -7.50 8.33
CA VAL A 110 4.57 -7.49 7.25
C VAL A 110 5.90 -8.15 7.62
N SER A 111 6.20 -8.34 8.89
CA SER A 111 7.50 -8.91 9.36
C SER A 111 7.85 -10.28 8.76
N HIS A 112 6.86 -11.00 8.25
CA HIS A 112 7.02 -12.33 7.65
C HIS A 112 7.09 -12.30 6.12
N TRP A 113 6.89 -11.15 5.49
CA TRP A 113 6.94 -11.00 4.04
C TRP A 113 8.38 -11.19 3.53
N ARG A 114 8.52 -12.05 2.52
CA ARG A 114 9.80 -12.32 1.89
C ARG A 114 10.23 -11.12 1.03
N ASN A 115 11.50 -10.75 1.11
CA ASN A 115 12.08 -9.63 0.36
C ASN A 115 11.31 -8.31 0.59
N LEU A 116 10.95 -8.05 1.85
CA LEU A 116 10.40 -6.78 2.27
C LEU A 116 11.52 -5.73 2.36
N HIS A 117 11.30 -4.61 1.70
CA HIS A 117 12.11 -3.39 1.81
C HIS A 117 11.29 -2.33 2.54
N LEU A 118 11.64 -2.07 3.79
CA LEU A 118 10.94 -1.11 4.62
C LEU A 118 11.64 0.26 4.55
N HIS A 119 10.86 1.30 4.27
CA HIS A 119 11.28 2.70 4.28
C HIS A 119 10.55 3.41 5.43
N CYS A 120 11.23 3.59 6.55
CA CYS A 120 10.66 4.22 7.74
C CYS A 120 11.76 4.96 8.46
N MET A 121 11.50 6.21 8.82
CA MET A 121 12.40 7.00 9.67
C MET A 121 12.32 6.50 11.13
N THR A 122 13.27 6.92 11.95
CA THR A 122 13.11 6.84 13.41
C THR A 122 12.14 7.92 13.90
N GLU A 123 11.61 7.74 15.12
CA GLU A 123 10.73 8.75 15.74
C GLU A 123 11.40 10.12 15.85
N ALA A 124 12.70 10.16 16.19
CA ALA A 124 13.44 11.40 16.33
C ALA A 124 13.68 12.10 14.98
N GLU A 125 13.93 11.34 13.91
CA GLU A 125 14.09 11.91 12.56
C GLU A 125 12.75 12.44 12.01
N TYR A 126 11.64 11.80 12.37
CA TYR A 126 10.30 12.19 11.93
C TYR A 126 9.76 13.46 12.62
N GLU A 127 10.44 13.99 13.64
CA GLU A 127 10.09 15.27 14.26
C GLU A 127 10.30 16.47 13.31
N ASP A 128 11.15 16.30 12.28
CA ASP A 128 11.35 17.29 11.22
C ASP A 128 10.39 17.00 10.06
N GLU A 129 9.30 17.77 9.99
CA GLU A 129 8.25 17.61 8.96
C GLU A 129 8.79 17.76 7.53
N GLU A 130 9.75 18.68 7.30
CA GLU A 130 10.32 18.89 5.97
C GLU A 130 11.17 17.68 5.57
N ALA A 131 12.04 17.22 6.48
CA ALA A 131 12.86 16.04 6.22
C ALA A 131 12.01 14.76 6.06
N ALA A 132 10.90 14.66 6.78
CA ALA A 132 9.95 13.55 6.67
C ALA A 132 9.28 13.50 5.29
N GLU A 133 8.80 14.64 4.78
CA GLU A 133 8.23 14.71 3.44
C GLU A 133 9.28 14.43 2.35
N GLU A 134 10.50 14.95 2.48
CA GLU A 134 11.60 14.62 1.56
C GLU A 134 11.95 13.14 1.56
N PHE A 135 11.99 12.52 2.75
CA PHE A 135 12.25 11.09 2.90
C PHE A 135 11.15 10.25 2.24
N LYS A 136 9.87 10.62 2.40
CA LYS A 136 8.75 9.94 1.75
C LYS A 136 8.86 10.00 0.23
N ILE A 137 9.16 11.17 -0.33
CA ILE A 137 9.29 11.38 -1.78
C ILE A 137 10.47 10.58 -2.33
N SER A 138 11.64 10.66 -1.70
CA SER A 138 12.83 9.92 -2.12
C SER A 138 12.66 8.41 -1.98
N SER A 139 11.99 7.95 -0.92
CA SER A 139 11.57 6.55 -0.77
C SER A 139 10.68 6.13 -1.92
N PHE A 140 9.63 6.91 -2.24
CA PHE A 140 8.73 6.62 -3.35
C PHE A 140 9.49 6.50 -4.68
N VAL A 141 10.42 7.42 -4.98
CA VAL A 141 11.27 7.35 -6.18
C VAL A 141 12.05 6.03 -6.23
N SER A 142 12.72 5.65 -5.14
CA SER A 142 13.47 4.39 -5.05
C SER A 142 12.56 3.17 -5.19
N MET A 143 11.35 3.21 -4.64
CA MET A 143 10.39 2.09 -4.71
C MET A 143 9.97 1.75 -6.15
N VAL A 144 9.97 2.72 -7.06
CA VAL A 144 9.50 2.55 -8.46
C VAL A 144 10.62 2.57 -9.51
N GLU A 145 11.88 2.76 -9.13
CA GLU A 145 12.98 3.10 -10.05
C GLU A 145 13.27 2.08 -11.15
N ASP A 146 13.02 0.80 -10.88
CA ASP A 146 13.24 -0.36 -11.76
C ASP A 146 11.98 -0.80 -12.53
N CYS A 147 10.87 -0.08 -12.36
CA CYS A 147 9.63 -0.31 -13.09
C CYS A 147 9.63 0.44 -14.44
N SER A 148 8.97 -0.11 -15.44
CA SER A 148 8.60 0.58 -16.69
C SER A 148 7.08 0.70 -16.84
N CYS A 149 6.34 -0.26 -16.28
CA CYS A 149 4.89 -0.27 -16.23
C CYS A 149 4.40 -0.50 -14.79
N ILE A 150 3.48 0.33 -14.32
CA ILE A 150 2.94 0.29 -12.96
C ILE A 150 1.43 0.05 -13.03
N GLY A 151 0.97 -0.93 -12.27
CA GLY A 151 -0.43 -1.23 -12.05
C GLY A 151 -0.99 -0.38 -10.91
N ILE A 152 -2.18 0.16 -11.10
CA ILE A 152 -2.89 0.96 -10.11
C ILE A 152 -4.21 0.27 -9.78
N PRO A 153 -4.51 -0.02 -8.50
CA PRO A 153 -5.82 -0.48 -8.06
C PRO A 153 -6.78 0.72 -8.06
N TYR A 154 -7.16 1.20 -9.24
CA TYR A 154 -7.84 2.49 -9.39
C TYR A 154 -9.29 2.51 -8.89
N SER A 155 -9.97 1.37 -8.90
CA SER A 155 -11.36 1.18 -8.52
C SER A 155 -11.50 0.19 -7.37
N SER A 156 -12.49 0.40 -6.50
CA SER A 156 -12.93 -0.58 -5.51
C SER A 156 -14.11 -1.39 -6.04
N ARG A 157 -14.44 -2.54 -5.43
CA ARG A 157 -15.65 -3.30 -5.81
C ARG A 157 -16.95 -2.51 -5.58
N SER A 158 -16.97 -1.60 -4.62
CA SER A 158 -18.11 -0.73 -4.32
C SER A 158 -18.18 0.50 -5.23
N HIS A 159 -17.04 0.97 -5.72
CA HIS A 159 -16.93 2.18 -6.52
C HIS A 159 -16.05 1.94 -7.76
N VAL A 160 -16.70 1.51 -8.82
CA VAL A 160 -16.08 1.30 -10.14
C VAL A 160 -16.05 2.60 -10.91
N GLN A 161 -14.85 3.02 -11.31
CA GLN A 161 -14.63 4.26 -12.05
C GLN A 161 -13.77 4.03 -13.30
N LYS A 162 -13.95 4.88 -14.31
CA LYS A 162 -13.19 4.80 -15.56
C LYS A 162 -11.74 5.22 -15.30
N PHE A 163 -10.79 4.35 -15.63
CA PHE A 163 -9.36 4.65 -15.52
C PHE A 163 -8.97 5.95 -16.24
N ASP A 164 -8.48 6.92 -15.47
CA ASP A 164 -8.03 8.22 -15.98
C ASP A 164 -6.62 8.53 -15.49
N VAL A 165 -5.66 8.39 -16.40
CA VAL A 165 -4.24 8.64 -16.16
C VAL A 165 -3.96 10.10 -15.78
N PHE A 166 -4.73 11.06 -16.30
CA PHE A 166 -4.56 12.47 -15.94
C PHE A 166 -5.05 12.78 -14.53
N MET A 167 -5.95 11.97 -13.98
CA MET A 167 -6.35 12.09 -12.58
C MET A 167 -5.29 11.51 -11.64
N LEU A 168 -4.53 10.50 -12.07
CA LEU A 168 -3.39 9.97 -11.33
C LEU A 168 -2.25 10.99 -11.22
N GLU A 169 -1.98 11.74 -12.28
CA GLU A 169 -0.99 12.85 -12.26
C GLU A 169 -1.36 13.99 -11.29
N LYS A 170 -2.57 13.97 -10.73
CA LYS A 170 -3.02 14.93 -9.71
C LYS A 170 -2.91 14.38 -8.28
N TRP A 171 -2.51 13.13 -8.11
CA TRP A 171 -2.24 12.56 -6.79
C TRP A 171 -1.02 13.26 -6.18
N PRO A 172 -1.09 13.76 -4.93
CA PRO A 172 0.01 14.49 -4.31
C PRO A 172 1.36 13.76 -4.40
N ILE A 173 1.42 12.45 -4.13
CA ILE A 173 2.67 11.69 -4.22
C ILE A 173 3.21 11.59 -5.65
N ILE A 174 2.32 11.51 -6.65
CA ILE A 174 2.68 11.49 -8.08
C ILE A 174 3.16 12.87 -8.52
N GLN A 175 2.57 13.94 -8.03
CA GLN A 175 3.05 15.29 -8.27
C GLN A 175 4.41 15.53 -7.62
N ALA A 176 4.61 15.02 -6.40
CA ALA A 176 5.86 15.16 -5.66
C ALA A 176 7.03 14.43 -6.35
N PHE A 177 6.75 13.34 -7.07
CA PHE A 177 7.74 12.67 -7.92
C PHE A 177 8.40 13.60 -8.95
N ALA A 178 7.65 14.59 -9.46
CA ALA A 178 8.13 15.51 -10.48
C ALA A 178 9.00 16.65 -9.92
N LEU A 179 9.10 16.80 -8.60
CA LEU A 179 9.88 17.85 -7.95
C LEU A 179 11.37 17.68 -8.26
N GLU A 180 12.02 18.76 -8.70
CA GLU A 180 13.47 18.76 -8.95
C GLU A 180 14.24 18.73 -7.62
N GLY A 181 15.33 17.96 -7.57
CA GLY A 181 16.22 17.87 -6.41
C GLY A 181 15.90 16.71 -5.46
N ILE A 182 14.62 16.48 -5.16
CA ILE A 182 14.16 15.42 -4.24
C ILE A 182 13.44 14.29 -5.00
N GLY A 183 12.59 14.67 -5.96
CA GLY A 183 11.93 13.75 -6.88
C GLY A 183 12.84 13.29 -8.02
N ALA A 184 12.29 12.51 -8.95
CA ALA A 184 13.05 12.06 -10.12
C ALA A 184 13.08 13.11 -11.25
N GLY A 185 12.28 14.16 -11.14
CA GLY A 185 12.08 15.18 -12.17
C GLY A 185 11.18 14.70 -13.32
N GLY A 186 10.37 15.61 -13.84
CA GLY A 186 9.43 15.33 -14.94
C GLY A 186 8.17 14.57 -14.51
N PHE A 187 7.17 14.53 -15.38
CA PHE A 187 5.88 13.88 -15.09
C PHE A 187 6.03 12.37 -14.94
N PHE A 188 5.31 11.79 -13.99
CA PHE A 188 5.39 10.37 -13.68
C PHE A 188 5.02 9.49 -14.89
N THR A 189 3.96 9.87 -15.61
CA THR A 189 3.44 9.18 -16.80
C THR A 189 4.32 9.33 -18.04
N MET A 190 5.26 10.28 -18.04
CA MET A 190 6.30 10.33 -19.07
C MET A 190 7.38 9.27 -18.84
N LYS A 191 7.59 8.84 -17.59
CA LYS A 191 8.58 7.83 -17.23
C LYS A 191 7.99 6.42 -17.16
N TYR A 192 6.78 6.27 -16.59
CA TYR A 192 6.14 4.98 -16.36
C TYR A 192 4.80 4.86 -17.09
N LYS A 193 4.58 3.72 -17.73
CA LYS A 193 3.26 3.36 -18.28
C LYS A 193 2.33 2.95 -17.14
N LEU A 194 1.16 3.59 -17.02
CA LEU A 194 0.17 3.23 -16.00
C LEU A 194 -0.93 2.34 -16.58
N THR A 195 -1.35 1.36 -15.79
CA THR A 195 -2.43 0.42 -16.14
C THR A 195 -3.36 0.20 -14.95
N ASP A 196 -4.64 -0.04 -15.23
CA ASP A 196 -5.60 -0.41 -14.19
C ASP A 196 -5.48 -1.92 -13.91
N VAL A 197 -5.35 -2.30 -12.64
CA VAL A 197 -5.31 -3.70 -12.19
C VAL A 197 -6.48 -4.09 -11.28
N SER A 198 -7.48 -3.21 -11.14
CA SER A 198 -8.60 -3.39 -10.20
C SER A 198 -9.33 -4.72 -10.39
N GLU A 199 -9.71 -5.07 -11.63
CA GLU A 199 -10.44 -6.31 -11.91
C GLU A 199 -9.63 -7.57 -11.58
N LEU A 200 -8.33 -7.58 -11.86
CA LEU A 200 -7.43 -8.70 -11.54
C LEU A 200 -7.30 -8.89 -10.03
N LEU A 201 -7.22 -7.79 -9.30
CA LEU A 201 -7.17 -7.79 -7.85
C LEU A 201 -8.49 -8.28 -7.24
N TRP A 202 -9.65 -7.87 -7.78
CA TRP A 202 -10.93 -8.38 -7.31
C TRP A 202 -11.03 -9.90 -7.46
N GLN A 203 -10.53 -10.49 -8.54
CA GLN A 203 -10.50 -11.95 -8.67
C GLN A 203 -9.64 -12.60 -7.58
N THR A 204 -8.58 -11.91 -7.15
CA THR A 204 -7.69 -12.36 -6.07
C THR A 204 -8.37 -12.29 -4.71
N TYR A 205 -9.10 -11.20 -4.41
CA TYR A 205 -9.77 -11.02 -3.11
C TYR A 205 -10.88 -12.05 -2.85
N SER A 206 -11.45 -12.66 -3.89
CA SER A 206 -12.49 -13.70 -3.75
C SER A 206 -11.94 -15.06 -3.35
N ARG A 207 -10.62 -15.24 -3.29
CA ARG A 207 -10.01 -16.52 -2.91
C ARG A 207 -10.17 -16.71 -1.40
N LEU A 208 -10.75 -17.85 -1.03
CA LEU A 208 -10.92 -18.21 0.38
C LEU A 208 -9.56 -18.45 1.03
N ASP A 209 -9.41 -17.91 2.24
CA ASP A 209 -8.32 -18.23 3.15
C ASP A 209 -8.89 -18.50 4.56
N PRO A 210 -8.11 -19.07 5.49
CA PRO A 210 -8.58 -19.40 6.84
C PRO A 210 -9.15 -18.24 7.66
N VAL A 211 -8.90 -16.99 7.26
CA VAL A 211 -9.41 -15.77 7.91
C VAL A 211 -10.72 -15.30 7.28
N SER A 212 -11.04 -15.79 6.09
CA SER A 212 -12.24 -15.45 5.32
C SER A 212 -13.41 -16.43 5.55
N LEU A 213 -13.27 -17.37 6.49
CA LEU A 213 -14.25 -18.40 6.86
C LEU A 213 -15.05 -18.04 8.11
#